data_AF-A0A8S3R4D6-F1
#
_entry.id   AF-A0A8S3R4D6-F1
#
_cell.length_a   1.000
_cell.length_b   1.000
_cell.length_c   1.000
_cell.angle_alpha   90.00
_cell.angle_beta   90.00
_cell.angle_gamma   90.00
#
_symmetry.space_group_name_H-M   'P 1'
#
loop_
_entity.id
_entity.type
_entity.pdbx_description
1 polymer ?
#
loop_
_entity_poly.entity_id
_entity_poly.type
_entity_poly.pdbx_seq_one_letter_code
_entity_poly.pdbx_strand_id
1 'polypeptide(L)'
;METTVDFHRAHRFGKETEFRDKKDGRLIKTRPIVCRFKNFKDREIVRTSAKELKGTHYGIQEQFPKEINEKRKMLWPYLKQAREDKKKAYLKRDKLFIDGNEFILPDDDEMETNDDKRNYETQSTRPKTTPHREPQRQTQRSHIAPRKRRRH
;
A
#
# COMPACT_ATOMS: atom_id res chain seq x y z
N MET A 1 29.24 6.01 16.28
CA MET A 1 29.64 5.46 14.97
C MET A 1 28.57 5.87 13.99
N GLU A 2 28.94 6.56 12.92
CA GLU A 2 28.00 6.97 11.87
C GLU A 2 27.74 5.77 10.96
N THR A 3 26.50 5.30 10.91
CA THR A 3 26.12 4.16 10.06
C THR A 3 25.75 4.68 8.68
N THR A 4 26.71 4.72 7.77
CA THR A 4 26.47 5.13 6.38
C THR A 4 25.78 4.00 5.63
N VAL A 5 24.61 4.28 5.03
CA VAL A 5 23.84 3.33 4.22
C VAL A 5 23.93 3.71 2.76
N ASP A 6 24.42 2.78 1.94
CA ASP A 6 24.64 3.01 0.52
C ASP A 6 23.57 2.37 -0.38
N PHE A 7 23.03 3.16 -1.29
CA PHE A 7 22.01 2.72 -2.25
C PHE A 7 22.56 2.67 -3.67
N HIS A 8 22.15 1.66 -4.44
CA HIS A 8 22.26 1.67 -5.90
C HIS A 8 21.15 2.49 -6.53
N ARG A 9 19.90 2.29 -6.06
CA ARG A 9 18.73 3.04 -6.53
C ARG A 9 17.67 3.14 -5.45
N ALA A 10 16.93 4.24 -5.47
CA ALA A 10 15.71 4.43 -4.70
C ALA A 10 14.67 5.12 -5.60
N HIS A 11 13.46 4.59 -5.62
CA HIS A 11 12.38 5.17 -6.41
C HIS A 11 11.01 4.88 -5.79
N ARG A 12 10.02 5.71 -6.09
CA ARG A 12 8.63 5.48 -5.69
C ARG A 12 7.96 4.51 -6.66
N PHE A 13 7.14 3.60 -6.15
CA PHE A 13 6.39 2.63 -6.94
C PHE A 13 4.93 2.53 -6.51
N GLY A 14 4.10 1.94 -7.36
CA GLY A 14 2.69 1.69 -7.05
C GLY A 14 1.80 2.93 -7.07
N LYS A 15 0.56 2.74 -6.60
CA LYS A 15 -0.45 3.81 -6.49
C LYS A 15 -0.16 4.68 -5.26
N GLU A 16 -0.64 5.91 -5.30
CA GLU A 16 -0.63 6.78 -4.14
C GLU A 16 -1.56 6.23 -3.06
N THR A 17 -1.10 6.32 -1.82
CA THR A 17 -1.81 5.91 -0.62
C THR A 17 -1.99 7.13 0.27
N GLU A 18 -3.09 7.16 1.01
CA GLU A 18 -3.43 8.28 1.89
C GLU A 18 -3.59 7.78 3.33
N PHE A 19 -3.00 8.50 4.28
CA PHE A 19 -3.21 8.24 5.71
C PHE A 19 -3.18 9.56 6.49
N ARG A 20 -3.81 9.58 7.67
CA ARG A 20 -3.77 10.73 8.57
C ARG A 20 -2.56 10.61 9.51
N ASP A 21 -1.78 11.66 9.65
CA ASP A 21 -0.69 11.71 10.62
C ASP A 21 -1.24 11.58 12.05
N LYS A 22 -0.55 10.81 12.89
CA LYS A 22 -0.95 10.60 14.29
C LYS A 22 -0.67 11.82 15.17
N LYS A 23 0.29 12.66 14.78
CA LYS A 23 0.67 13.84 15.57
C LYS A 23 -0.33 14.97 15.36
N ASP A 24 -0.53 15.37 14.10
CA ASP A 24 -1.27 16.60 13.78
C ASP A 24 -2.56 16.33 12.99
N GLY A 25 -2.92 15.07 12.73
CA GLY A 25 -4.14 14.70 12.01
C GLY A 25 -4.13 15.02 10.50
N ARG A 26 -3.01 15.57 9.99
CA ARG A 26 -2.84 15.98 8.60
C ARG A 26 -2.95 14.81 7.65
N LEU A 27 -3.67 15.00 6.54
CA LEU A 27 -3.70 14.03 5.45
C LEU A 27 -2.35 14.00 4.73
N ILE A 28 -1.69 12.85 4.76
CA ILE A 28 -0.46 12.57 4.04
C ILE A 28 -0.79 11.68 2.85
N LYS A 29 -0.39 12.13 1.66
CA LYS A 29 -0.46 11.34 0.43
C LYS A 29 0.94 10.93 0.02
N THR A 30 1.17 9.63 -0.16
CA THR A 30 2.50 9.13 -0.51
C THR A 30 2.46 7.81 -1.27
N ARG A 31 3.51 7.54 -2.05
CA ARG A 31 3.73 6.26 -2.71
C ARG A 31 4.79 5.45 -1.97
N PRO A 32 4.64 4.12 -1.86
CA PRO A 32 5.69 3.23 -1.41
C PRO A 32 7.03 3.47 -2.12
N ILE A 33 8.14 3.25 -1.42
CA ILE A 33 9.50 3.42 -1.95
C ILE A 33 10.16 2.05 -2.05
N VAL A 34 10.78 1.73 -3.21
CA VAL A 34 11.69 0.59 -3.35
C VAL A 34 13.12 1.09 -3.38
N CYS A 35 13.94 0.52 -2.50
CA CYS A 35 15.37 0.76 -2.46
C CYS A 35 16.15 -0.53 -2.79
N ARG A 36 17.15 -0.42 -3.68
CA ARG A 36 18.18 -1.44 -3.88
C ARG A 36 19.45 -0.95 -3.19
N PHE A 37 19.89 -1.70 -2.20
CA PHE A 37 21.13 -1.42 -1.46
C PHE A 37 22.35 -1.87 -2.27
N LYS A 38 23.51 -1.24 -2.04
CA LYS A 38 24.78 -1.74 -2.58
C LYS A 38 25.21 -3.02 -1.85
N ASN A 39 25.13 -3.00 -0.52
CA ASN A 39 25.55 -4.11 0.33
C ASN A 39 24.36 -4.81 1.00
N PHE A 40 24.51 -6.12 1.21
CA PHE A 40 23.55 -6.90 1.99
C PHE A 40 23.50 -6.47 3.46
N LYS A 41 24.65 -6.11 4.05
CA LYS A 41 24.74 -5.67 5.45
C LYS A 41 23.90 -4.41 5.70
N ASP A 42 24.00 -3.41 4.84
CA ASP A 42 23.25 -2.16 4.95
C ASP A 42 21.74 -2.41 4.85
N ARG A 43 21.34 -3.28 3.93
CA ARG A 43 19.95 -3.73 3.81
C ARG A 43 19.47 -4.40 5.11
N GLU A 44 20.27 -5.26 5.72
CA GLU A 44 19.92 -5.94 6.97
C GLU A 44 19.83 -5.00 8.16
N ILE A 45 20.70 -4.00 8.24
CA ILE A 45 20.63 -2.94 9.26
C ILE A 45 19.28 -2.21 9.14
N VAL A 46 18.90 -1.77 7.94
CA VAL A 46 17.61 -1.11 7.70
C VAL A 46 16.43 -2.06 7.93
N ARG A 47 16.55 -3.34 7.54
CA ARG A 47 15.48 -4.32 7.77
C ARG A 47 15.24 -4.59 9.26
N THR A 48 16.29 -4.62 10.07
CA THR A 48 16.20 -4.90 11.51
C THR A 48 15.78 -3.68 12.33
N SER A 49 16.03 -2.46 11.85
CA SER A 49 15.52 -1.22 12.47
C SER A 49 14.01 -1.02 12.27
N ALA A 50 13.33 -1.84 11.46
CA ALA A 50 11.88 -1.79 11.26
C ALA A 50 11.06 -1.82 12.57
N LYS A 51 11.61 -2.42 13.63
CA LYS A 51 11.01 -2.44 14.98
C LYS A 51 10.86 -1.04 15.59
N GLU A 52 11.70 -0.09 15.21
CA GLU A 52 11.70 1.30 15.68
C GLU A 52 10.58 2.12 15.06
N LEU A 53 10.02 1.66 13.93
CA LEU A 53 8.86 2.28 13.28
C LEU A 53 7.54 1.93 13.97
N LYS A 54 7.57 1.13 15.05
CA LYS A 54 6.38 0.79 15.82
C LYS A 54 5.70 2.06 16.31
N GLY A 55 4.40 2.17 16.06
CA GLY A 55 3.63 3.36 16.41
C GLY A 55 3.58 4.41 15.29
N THR A 56 4.35 4.28 14.21
CA THR A 56 4.21 5.14 13.02
C THR A 56 3.22 4.56 12.00
N HIS A 57 3.06 5.24 10.85
CA HIS A 57 2.36 4.72 9.67
C HIS A 57 3.28 4.05 8.65
N TYR A 58 4.59 4.08 8.90
CA TYR A 58 5.59 3.55 8.01
C TYR A 58 5.96 2.13 8.41
N GLY A 59 6.30 1.31 7.42
CA GLY A 59 6.78 -0.04 7.60
C GLY A 59 7.87 -0.36 6.58
N ILE A 60 8.74 -1.29 6.93
CA ILE A 60 9.79 -1.79 6.06
C ILE A 60 9.50 -3.26 5.80
N GLN A 61 9.42 -3.64 4.53
CA GLN A 61 9.19 -5.01 4.10
C GLN A 61 10.17 -5.39 2.98
N GLU A 62 10.62 -6.64 2.99
CA GLU A 62 11.44 -7.20 1.92
C GLU A 62 10.58 -7.49 0.68
N GLN A 63 11.12 -7.18 -0.50
CA GLN A 63 10.49 -7.54 -1.77
C GLN A 63 10.83 -8.98 -2.12
N PHE A 64 9.81 -9.84 -2.14
CA PHE A 64 9.94 -11.21 -2.60
C PHE A 64 9.38 -11.39 -4.02
N PRO A 65 9.84 -12.41 -4.76
CA PRO A 65 9.17 -12.90 -5.96
C PRO A 65 7.68 -13.20 -5.73
N LYS A 66 6.91 -13.22 -6.82
CA LYS A 66 5.44 -13.36 -6.79
C LYS A 66 5.02 -14.65 -6.10
N GLU A 67 5.70 -15.74 -6.38
CA GLU A 67 5.43 -17.09 -5.87
C GLU A 67 5.55 -17.12 -4.34
N ILE A 68 6.55 -16.43 -3.79
CA ILE A 68 6.73 -16.31 -2.33
C ILE A 68 5.61 -15.46 -1.73
N ASN A 69 5.22 -14.36 -2.38
CA ASN A 69 4.13 -13.51 -1.89
C ASN A 69 2.79 -14.25 -1.90
N GLU A 70 2.53 -15.08 -2.90
CA GLU A 70 1.32 -15.91 -2.99
C GLU A 70 1.26 -16.94 -1.87
N LYS A 71 2.34 -17.69 -1.62
CA LYS A 71 2.42 -18.60 -0.47
C LYS A 71 2.21 -17.87 0.86
N ARG A 72 2.83 -16.71 1.04
CA ARG A 72 2.61 -15.88 2.24
C ARG A 72 1.16 -15.47 2.40
N LYS A 73 0.47 -15.14 1.29
CA LYS A 73 -0.96 -14.79 1.30
C LYS A 73 -1.81 -15.96 1.78
N MET A 74 -1.50 -17.18 1.37
CA MET A 74 -2.18 -18.39 1.84
C MET A 74 -1.95 -18.67 3.32
N LEU A 75 -0.76 -18.34 3.85
CA LEU A 75 -0.41 -18.56 5.26
C LEU A 75 -0.93 -17.46 6.21
N TRP A 76 -1.36 -16.31 5.69
CA TRP A 76 -1.79 -15.16 6.50
C TRP A 76 -2.99 -15.45 7.42
N PRO A 77 -4.06 -16.15 6.97
CA PRO A 77 -5.17 -16.53 7.83
C PRO A 77 -4.72 -17.36 9.04
N TYR A 78 -3.88 -18.38 8.82
CA TYR A 78 -3.35 -19.23 9.88
C TYR A 78 -2.42 -18.47 10.84
N LEU A 79 -1.57 -17.58 10.30
CA LEU A 79 -0.75 -16.69 11.13
C LEU A 79 -1.62 -15.82 12.05
N LYS A 80 -2.71 -15.29 11.52
CA LYS A 80 -3.63 -14.44 12.26
C LYS A 80 -4.35 -15.23 13.35
N GLN A 81 -4.92 -16.38 13.00
CA GLN A 81 -5.58 -17.28 13.95
C GLN A 81 -4.63 -17.68 15.08
N ALA A 82 -3.41 -18.10 14.77
CA ALA A 82 -2.43 -18.48 15.79
C ALA A 82 -2.07 -17.32 16.74
N ARG A 83 -2.03 -16.07 16.23
CA ARG A 83 -1.82 -14.88 17.08
C ARG A 83 -3.02 -14.55 17.94
N GLU A 84 -4.23 -14.74 17.43
CA GLU A 84 -5.48 -14.58 18.19
C GLU A 84 -5.55 -15.63 19.33
N ASP A 85 -5.09 -16.85 19.07
CA ASP A 85 -4.89 -17.93 20.06
C ASP A 85 -3.74 -17.67 21.06
N LYS A 86 -3.08 -16.50 20.99
CA LYS A 86 -1.91 -16.13 21.82
C LYS A 86 -0.68 -17.03 21.64
N LYS A 87 -0.59 -17.77 20.53
CA LYS A 87 0.58 -18.60 20.18
C LYS A 87 1.70 -17.74 19.58
N LYS A 88 2.94 -18.21 19.69
CA LYS A 88 4.10 -17.54 19.09
C LYS A 88 4.17 -17.87 17.61
N ALA A 89 3.56 -17.03 16.76
CA ALA A 89 3.52 -17.25 15.32
C ALA A 89 4.24 -16.16 14.49
N TYR A 90 5.08 -16.59 13.55
CA TYR A 90 5.83 -15.72 12.64
C TYR A 90 6.09 -16.36 11.26
N LEU A 91 6.16 -15.51 10.22
CA LEU A 91 6.54 -15.91 8.87
C LEU A 91 8.03 -15.70 8.62
N LYS A 92 8.71 -16.68 8.04
CA LYS A 92 10.09 -16.58 7.56
C LYS A 92 10.13 -16.98 6.08
N ARG A 93 10.43 -16.01 5.19
CA ARG A 93 10.29 -16.16 3.74
C ARG A 93 8.88 -16.64 3.35
N ASP A 94 8.73 -17.88 2.92
CA ASP A 94 7.50 -18.54 2.47
C ASP A 94 6.94 -19.56 3.49
N LYS A 95 7.53 -19.65 4.69
CA LYS A 95 7.15 -20.62 5.72
C LYS A 95 6.52 -19.94 6.94
N LEU A 96 5.54 -20.58 7.54
CA LEU A 96 4.91 -20.18 8.80
C LEU A 96 5.45 -21.05 9.93
N PHE A 97 5.82 -20.42 11.05
CA PHE A 97 6.19 -21.12 12.28
C PHE A 97 5.20 -20.76 13.38
N ILE A 98 4.67 -21.77 14.07
CA ILE A 98 3.77 -21.64 15.22
C ILE A 98 4.39 -22.40 16.39
N ASP A 99 4.64 -21.70 17.51
CA ASP A 99 5.28 -22.23 18.71
C ASP A 99 6.62 -22.93 18.45
N GLY A 100 7.34 -22.46 17.43
CA GLY A 100 8.65 -22.99 17.01
C GLY A 100 8.60 -24.07 15.94
N ASN A 101 7.42 -24.61 15.63
CA ASN A 101 7.26 -25.67 14.63
C ASN A 101 6.81 -25.09 13.29
N GLU A 102 7.32 -25.66 12.19
CA GLU A 102 6.88 -25.30 10.84
C GLU A 102 5.45 -25.79 10.62
N PHE A 103 4.56 -24.87 10.25
CA PHE A 103 3.18 -25.18 9.88
C PHE A 103 3.13 -25.55 8.40
N ILE A 104 2.58 -26.73 8.12
CA ILE A 104 2.35 -27.24 6.77
C ILE A 104 0.90 -26.93 6.41
N LEU A 105 0.67 -26.36 5.24
CA LEU A 105 -0.68 -26.13 4.74
C LEU A 105 -1.37 -27.50 4.55
N PRO A 106 -2.60 -27.67 5.03
CA PRO A 106 -3.43 -28.81 4.66
C PRO A 106 -3.60 -28.87 3.15
N ASP A 107 -3.70 -30.06 2.57
CA ASP A 107 -3.99 -30.24 1.14
C ASP A 107 -5.38 -29.62 0.80
N ASP A 108 -5.54 -29.20 -0.44
CA ASP A 108 -6.64 -28.34 -0.94
C ASP A 108 -8.07 -28.88 -0.66
N ASP A 109 -8.23 -30.15 -0.27
CA ASP A 109 -9.53 -30.79 0.00
C ASP A 109 -10.18 -30.37 1.34
N GLU A 110 -9.44 -29.72 2.26
CA GLU A 110 -9.96 -29.36 3.60
C GLU A 110 -9.96 -27.85 3.92
N MET A 111 -9.90 -26.98 2.92
CA MET A 111 -10.10 -25.54 3.15
C MET A 111 -11.59 -25.20 3.12
N GLU A 112 -12.27 -25.32 4.27
CA GLU A 112 -13.50 -24.56 4.50
C GLU A 112 -13.18 -23.08 4.36
N THR A 113 -13.63 -22.50 3.25
CA THR A 113 -13.58 -21.06 3.02
C THR A 113 -14.51 -20.40 4.03
N ASN A 114 -13.98 -20.09 5.21
CA ASN A 114 -14.59 -19.09 6.07
C ASN A 114 -14.45 -17.76 5.32
N ASP A 115 -15.49 -17.49 4.51
CA ASP A 115 -15.64 -16.38 3.58
C ASP A 115 -15.90 -15.10 4.37
N ASP A 116 -15.00 -14.81 5.31
CA ASP A 116 -14.97 -13.59 6.08
C ASP A 116 -14.26 -12.54 5.21
N LYS A 117 -15.00 -12.06 4.21
CA LYS A 117 -14.63 -10.99 3.28
C LYS A 117 -14.37 -9.69 4.04
N ARG A 118 -13.28 -9.63 4.79
CA ARG A 118 -12.72 -8.39 5.32
C ARG A 118 -11.91 -7.71 4.22
N ASN A 119 -12.68 -7.05 3.36
CA ASN A 119 -12.38 -5.80 2.68
C ASN A 119 -10.92 -5.31 2.81
N TYR A 120 -10.06 -5.74 1.89
CA TYR A 120 -8.85 -5.03 1.51
C TYR A 120 -9.06 -4.23 0.21
N GLU A 121 -10.31 -3.80 -0.02
CA GLU A 121 -10.59 -2.68 -0.91
C GLU A 121 -10.63 -1.40 -0.07
N THR A 122 -9.65 -0.55 -0.35
CA THR A 122 -9.65 0.85 0.07
C THR A 122 -11.03 1.44 -0.24
N GLN A 123 -11.64 2.08 0.75
CA GLN A 123 -12.97 2.69 0.73
C GLN A 123 -13.38 3.24 -0.66
N SER A 124 -14.16 2.46 -1.40
CA SER A 124 -15.02 2.97 -2.47
C SER A 124 -16.43 2.48 -2.17
N THR A 125 -17.15 3.26 -1.38
CA THR A 125 -18.57 3.04 -1.13
C THR A 125 -19.42 4.02 -1.96
N ARG A 126 -20.10 3.46 -2.97
CA ARG A 126 -21.42 3.85 -3.56
C ARG A 126 -21.49 5.06 -4.52
N PRO A 127 -22.63 5.25 -5.24
CA PRO A 127 -23.20 4.43 -6.32
C PRO A 127 -23.35 5.24 -7.64
N LYS A 128 -23.38 4.57 -8.80
CA LYS A 128 -23.72 5.22 -10.09
C LYS A 128 -25.24 5.22 -10.31
N THR A 129 -25.88 6.36 -10.06
CA THR A 129 -27.08 6.81 -10.78
C THR A 129 -26.94 8.31 -11.03
N THR A 130 -26.51 8.67 -12.23
CA THR A 130 -26.57 10.04 -12.75
C THR A 130 -27.89 10.22 -13.49
N PRO A 131 -28.72 11.25 -13.21
CA PRO A 131 -29.64 11.75 -14.21
C PRO A 131 -28.81 12.49 -15.27
N HIS A 132 -29.08 12.15 -16.52
CA HIS A 132 -28.55 12.81 -17.70
C HIS A 132 -28.83 14.32 -17.64
N ARG A 133 -27.78 15.16 -17.65
CA ARG A 133 -27.89 16.60 -17.89
C ARG A 133 -26.99 16.95 -19.09
N GLU A 134 -27.64 17.36 -20.17
CA GLU A 134 -27.03 17.77 -21.44
C GLU A 134 -25.95 18.87 -21.25
N PRO A 135 -24.90 18.88 -22.09
CA PRO A 135 -23.94 19.97 -22.11
C PRO A 135 -24.52 21.21 -22.82
N GLN A 136 -24.71 22.29 -22.07
CA GLN A 136 -24.97 23.62 -22.65
C GLN A 136 -23.70 24.14 -23.34
N ARG A 137 -23.82 24.36 -24.66
CA ARG A 137 -22.83 25.06 -25.49
C ARG A 137 -22.59 26.47 -24.96
N GLN A 138 -21.38 26.78 -24.51
CA GLN A 138 -20.92 28.16 -24.35
C GLN A 138 -20.47 28.69 -25.71
N THR A 139 -21.27 29.57 -26.30
CA THR A 139 -20.88 30.37 -27.45
C THR A 139 -19.93 31.48 -26.98
N GLN A 140 -18.77 31.57 -27.62
CA GLN A 140 -17.78 32.62 -27.38
C GLN A 140 -18.31 33.94 -27.97
N ARG A 141 -18.59 34.92 -27.11
CA ARG A 141 -18.73 36.33 -27.51
C ARG A 141 -17.33 36.91 -27.66
N SER A 142 -16.88 37.09 -28.90
CA SER A 142 -15.66 37.85 -29.21
C SER A 142 -15.94 39.35 -29.07
N HIS A 143 -15.13 40.01 -28.22
CA HIS A 143 -15.05 41.45 -28.10
C HIS A 143 -14.39 42.06 -29.34
N ILE A 144 -15.08 42.97 -30.02
CA ILE A 144 -14.46 43.92 -30.96
C ILE A 144 -15.03 45.30 -30.63
N ALA A 145 -14.12 46.23 -30.32
CA ALA A 145 -14.35 47.66 -30.32
C ALA A 145 -13.15 48.31 -31.05
N PRO A 146 -13.16 49.62 -31.35
CA PRO A 146 -14.16 50.44 -32.02
C PRO A 146 -13.54 51.14 -33.27
N ARG A 147 -14.32 51.79 -34.15
CA ARG A 147 -13.76 52.83 -35.04
C ARG A 147 -14.77 53.92 -35.45
N LYS A 148 -14.23 55.13 -35.50
CA LYS A 148 -14.86 56.46 -35.52
C LYS A 148 -15.52 56.86 -36.86
N ARG A 149 -16.50 57.78 -36.73
CA ARG A 149 -16.83 58.96 -37.58
C ARG A 149 -17.17 58.73 -39.07
N ARG A 150 -18.31 59.29 -39.52
CA ARG A 150 -18.42 60.64 -40.15
C ARG A 150 -19.88 61.01 -40.42
N ARG A 151 -20.12 62.32 -40.40
CA ARG A 151 -21.36 63.03 -40.73
C ARG A 151 -21.74 62.84 -42.21
N HIS A 152 -23.02 62.93 -42.51
CA HIS A 152 -23.55 63.82 -43.55
C HIS A 152 -24.94 64.29 -43.15
#